data_AF-A0A2A9NWZ1-F1
#
_entry.id   AF-A0A2A9NWZ1-F1
#
_cell.length_a   1.000
_cell.length_b   1.000
_cell.length_c   1.000
_cell.angle_alpha   90.00
_cell.angle_beta   90.00
_cell.angle_gamma   90.00
#
_symmetry.space_group_name_H-M   'P 1'
#
loop_
_entity.id
_entity.type
_entity.pdbx_description
1 polymer ?
#
loop_
_entity_poly.entity_id
_entity_poly.type
_entity_poly.pdbx_seq_one_letter_code
_entity_poly.pdbx_strand_id
1 'polypeptide(L)'
;MHPPAENDAIRDASRIDPIWTTSRTARQIYALGEVEKVSEDNLPLGEERSEQFVLEVSEYFERLDAIQVALRSTLAHIRHSRIAPSAINAPPMNFVPPSLGVGLSSAASEQDSSTAGHQTDLNRRRNRGLQEERAERNAWNGILDALARIKALRGEEMAMDSA
;
A
#
# COMPACT_ATOMS: atom_id res chain seq x y z
N MET A 1 18.02 -11.69 40.47
CA MET A 1 18.07 -10.40 39.78
C MET A 1 17.95 -10.71 38.29
N HIS A 2 16.73 -10.64 37.75
CA HIS A 2 16.40 -11.10 36.38
C HIS A 2 15.99 -9.84 35.59
N PRO A 3 16.58 -9.55 34.41
CA PRO A 3 16.15 -8.41 33.63
C PRO A 3 14.77 -8.69 32.98
N PRO A 4 13.94 -7.64 32.76
CA PRO A 4 12.56 -7.79 32.32
C PRO A 4 12.44 -8.16 30.83
N ALA A 5 11.42 -8.98 30.58
CA ALA A 5 11.00 -9.52 29.30
C ALA A 5 10.31 -8.47 28.40
N GLU A 6 11.09 -7.56 27.81
CA GLU A 6 10.55 -6.53 26.90
C GLU A 6 10.91 -6.76 25.41
N ASN A 7 11.56 -7.87 25.07
CA ASN A 7 12.18 -8.05 23.75
C ASN A 7 11.53 -9.10 22.82
N ASP A 8 10.43 -9.74 23.24
CA ASP A 8 9.81 -10.81 22.45
C ASP A 8 8.74 -10.30 21.47
N ALA A 9 8.12 -9.14 21.72
CA ALA A 9 7.11 -8.57 20.82
C ALA A 9 7.67 -8.03 19.49
N ILE A 10 8.98 -7.74 19.43
CA ILE A 10 9.64 -7.18 18.23
C ILE A 10 10.13 -8.30 17.28
N ARG A 11 10.27 -9.54 17.79
CA ARG A 11 10.85 -10.67 17.03
C ARG A 11 9.88 -11.34 16.05
N ASP A 12 8.56 -11.20 16.24
CA ASP A 12 7.59 -11.84 15.33
C ASP A 12 7.29 -11.04 14.06
N ALA A 13 7.44 -9.71 14.09
CA ALA A 13 7.21 -8.88 12.90
C ALA A 13 8.29 -9.05 11.82
N SER A 14 9.47 -9.59 12.17
CA SER A 14 10.59 -9.83 11.25
C SER A 14 10.62 -11.24 10.66
N ARG A 15 9.70 -12.13 11.09
CA ARG A 15 9.64 -13.53 10.63
C ARG A 15 8.62 -13.75 9.50
N ILE A 16 7.70 -12.80 9.32
CA ILE A 16 6.67 -12.84 8.28
C ILE A 16 7.28 -12.28 7.00
N ASP A 17 7.37 -13.13 5.97
CA ASP A 17 7.90 -12.75 4.65
C ASP A 17 7.18 -11.46 4.16
N PRO A 18 7.90 -10.41 3.76
CA PRO A 18 7.28 -9.13 3.37
C PRO A 18 6.24 -9.27 2.25
N ILE A 19 6.36 -10.31 1.42
CA ILE A 19 5.36 -10.69 0.41
C ILE A 19 3.96 -10.82 1.05
N TRP A 20 3.86 -11.40 2.24
CA TRP A 20 2.60 -11.60 2.98
C TRP A 20 2.06 -10.34 3.67
N THR A 21 2.87 -9.28 3.82
CA THR A 21 2.43 -7.99 4.41
C THR A 21 2.18 -6.91 3.36
N THR A 22 2.68 -7.06 2.14
CA THR A 22 2.57 -6.04 1.07
C THR A 22 1.15 -5.71 0.64
N SER A 23 0.21 -6.64 0.73
CA SER A 23 -1.19 -6.42 0.33
C SER A 23 -2.17 -6.98 1.34
N ARG A 24 -3.37 -6.37 1.37
CA ARG A 24 -4.48 -6.81 2.22
C ARG A 24 -4.85 -8.27 1.94
N THR A 25 -4.84 -8.65 0.66
CA THR A 25 -5.14 -10.02 0.21
C THR A 25 -4.07 -11.01 0.65
N ALA A 26 -2.79 -10.63 0.59
CA ALA A 26 -1.70 -11.48 1.05
C ALA A 26 -1.78 -11.73 2.57
N ARG A 27 -2.07 -10.70 3.38
CA ARG A 27 -2.29 -10.86 4.82
C ARG A 27 -3.47 -11.80 5.11
N GLN A 28 -4.52 -11.70 4.31
CA GLN A 28 -5.72 -12.53 4.45
C GLN A 28 -5.45 -14.01 4.12
N ILE A 29 -4.57 -14.30 3.15
CA ILE A 29 -4.14 -15.67 2.82
C ILE A 29 -3.19 -16.21 3.89
N TYR A 30 -2.23 -15.41 4.36
CA TYR A 30 -1.31 -15.80 5.44
C TYR A 30 -2.06 -16.20 6.71
N ALA A 31 -3.10 -15.45 7.09
CA ALA A 31 -3.95 -15.76 8.23
C ALA A 31 -4.69 -17.11 8.11
N LEU A 32 -4.94 -17.59 6.89
CA LEU A 32 -5.53 -18.92 6.66
C LEU A 32 -4.51 -20.05 6.86
N GLY A 33 -3.21 -19.80 6.73
CA GLY A 33 -2.16 -20.82 6.92
C GLY A 33 -1.89 -21.15 8.39
N GLU A 34 -2.08 -20.19 9.29
CA GLU A 34 -1.96 -20.43 10.74
C GLU A 34 -3.10 -21.33 11.28
N VAL A 35 -4.18 -21.48 10.49
CA VAL A 35 -5.30 -22.36 10.84
C VAL A 35 -4.94 -23.85 10.72
N GLU A 36 -3.89 -24.23 10.01
CA GLU A 36 -3.54 -25.65 9.80
C GLU A 36 -2.65 -26.26 10.89
N LYS A 37 -2.07 -25.43 11.78
CA LYS A 37 -1.05 -25.86 12.76
C LYS A 37 -1.58 -26.31 14.13
N VAL A 38 -2.87 -26.56 14.30
CA VAL A 38 -3.38 -26.99 15.61
C VAL A 38 -3.12 -28.48 15.83
N SER A 39 -2.11 -28.68 16.66
CA SER A 39 -1.54 -29.87 17.28
C SER A 39 -2.49 -31.05 17.49
N GLU A 40 -2.14 -32.19 16.91
CA GLU A 40 -2.78 -33.52 17.10
C GLU A 40 -2.48 -34.17 18.48
N ASP A 41 -1.72 -33.51 19.36
CA ASP A 41 -1.02 -34.16 20.48
C ASP A 41 -1.66 -33.99 21.88
N ASN A 42 -2.90 -33.50 22.00
CA ASN A 42 -3.52 -33.28 23.31
C ASN A 42 -4.84 -34.06 23.47
N LEU A 43 -4.75 -35.38 23.65
CA LEU A 43 -5.91 -36.20 24.03
C LEU A 43 -6.03 -36.28 25.57
N PRO A 44 -7.02 -35.63 26.20
CA PRO A 44 -7.19 -35.67 27.65
C PRO A 44 -7.68 -37.04 28.13
N LEU A 45 -7.09 -37.53 29.22
CA LEU A 45 -7.42 -38.79 29.90
C LEU A 45 -8.12 -38.47 31.24
N GLY A 46 -9.36 -38.94 31.44
CA GLY A 46 -10.05 -38.84 32.74
C GLY A 46 -11.48 -38.26 32.69
N GLU A 47 -12.00 -37.86 33.84
CA GLU A 47 -13.35 -37.28 34.05
C GLU A 47 -13.49 -35.88 33.42
N GLU A 48 -12.41 -35.10 33.36
CA GLU A 48 -12.35 -33.78 32.72
C GLU A 48 -12.45 -33.84 31.17
N ARG A 49 -12.42 -35.06 30.58
CA ARG A 49 -12.42 -35.27 29.13
C ARG A 49 -13.70 -34.76 28.46
N SER A 50 -14.85 -34.88 29.10
CA SER A 50 -16.10 -34.39 28.53
C SER A 50 -16.16 -32.86 28.50
N GLU A 51 -15.60 -32.18 29.50
CA GLU A 51 -15.58 -30.71 29.53
C GLU A 51 -14.60 -30.16 28.50
N GLN A 52 -13.39 -30.73 28.42
CA GLN A 52 -12.41 -30.38 27.39
C GLN A 52 -12.88 -30.74 25.98
N PHE A 53 -13.56 -31.87 25.80
CA PHE A 53 -14.15 -32.21 24.50
C PHE A 53 -15.18 -31.17 24.05
N VAL A 54 -16.05 -30.70 24.94
CA VAL A 54 -17.04 -29.67 24.61
C VAL A 54 -16.37 -28.35 24.26
N LEU A 55 -15.33 -27.94 25.00
CA LEU A 55 -14.56 -26.74 24.71
C LEU A 55 -13.84 -26.83 23.37
N GLU A 56 -13.07 -27.90 23.14
CA GLU A 56 -12.32 -28.14 21.90
C GLU A 56 -13.25 -28.18 20.67
N VAL A 57 -14.38 -28.89 20.78
CA VAL A 57 -15.37 -28.97 19.71
C VAL A 57 -15.99 -27.60 19.44
N SER A 58 -16.30 -26.83 20.49
CA SER A 58 -16.82 -25.47 20.31
C SER A 58 -15.81 -24.57 19.59
N GLU A 59 -14.54 -24.63 19.96
CA GLU A 59 -13.46 -23.89 19.31
C GLU A 59 -13.28 -24.32 17.85
N TYR A 60 -13.32 -25.63 17.58
CA TYR A 60 -13.25 -26.18 16.23
C TYR A 60 -14.40 -25.66 15.34
N PHE A 61 -15.63 -25.63 15.85
CA PHE A 61 -16.78 -25.12 15.10
C PHE A 61 -16.71 -23.61 14.85
N GLU A 62 -16.30 -22.82 15.85
CA GLU A 62 -16.06 -21.37 15.67
C GLU A 62 -14.99 -21.10 14.61
N ARG A 63 -13.90 -21.88 14.63
CA ARG A 63 -12.85 -21.80 13.62
C ARG A 63 -13.35 -22.19 12.24
N LEU A 64 -14.13 -23.27 12.14
CA LEU A 64 -14.76 -23.69 10.88
C LEU A 64 -15.68 -22.59 10.33
N ASP A 65 -16.49 -21.96 11.18
CA ASP A 65 -17.37 -20.87 10.75
C ASP A 65 -16.56 -19.67 10.24
N ALA A 66 -15.49 -19.29 10.96
CA ALA A 66 -14.57 -18.23 10.53
C ALA A 66 -13.95 -18.52 9.15
N ILE A 67 -13.48 -19.75 8.90
CA ILE A 67 -12.95 -20.17 7.59
C ILE A 67 -14.04 -20.10 6.52
N GLN A 68 -15.24 -20.58 6.84
CA GLN A 68 -16.34 -20.62 5.89
C GLN A 68 -16.79 -19.21 5.48
N VAL A 69 -16.89 -18.28 6.44
CA VAL A 69 -17.16 -16.87 6.20
C VAL A 69 -16.06 -16.25 5.35
N ALA A 70 -14.78 -16.52 5.66
CA ALA A 70 -13.65 -16.03 4.88
C ALA A 70 -13.72 -16.50 3.42
N LEU A 71 -13.93 -17.79 3.17
CA LEU A 71 -14.07 -18.36 1.82
C LEU A 71 -15.24 -17.75 1.04
N ARG A 72 -16.39 -17.54 1.68
CA ARG A 72 -17.53 -16.88 1.03
C ARG A 72 -17.21 -15.43 0.67
N SER A 73 -16.53 -14.72 1.57
CA SER A 73 -16.12 -13.33 1.34
C SER A 73 -15.09 -13.20 0.21
N THR A 74 -14.11 -14.10 0.15
CA THR A 74 -13.07 -14.10 -0.90
C THR A 74 -13.69 -14.46 -2.25
N LEU A 75 -14.58 -15.45 -2.30
CA LEU A 75 -15.31 -15.81 -3.52
C LEU A 75 -16.18 -14.66 -4.01
N ALA A 76 -16.90 -13.99 -3.11
CA ALA A 76 -17.70 -12.81 -3.44
C ALA A 76 -16.81 -11.69 -4.00
N HIS A 77 -15.64 -11.45 -3.39
CA HIS A 77 -14.68 -10.45 -3.85
C HIS A 77 -14.14 -10.78 -5.24
N ILE A 78 -13.77 -12.04 -5.50
CA ILE A 78 -13.33 -12.53 -6.81
C ILE A 78 -14.44 -12.34 -7.87
N ARG A 79 -15.70 -12.61 -7.51
CA ARG A 79 -16.83 -12.39 -8.43
C ARG A 79 -17.03 -10.91 -8.74
N HIS A 80 -16.91 -10.03 -7.75
CA HIS A 80 -17.00 -8.58 -7.96
C HIS A 80 -15.82 -8.03 -8.76
N SER A 81 -14.61 -8.57 -8.57
CA SER A 81 -13.43 -8.15 -9.34
C SER A 81 -13.43 -8.70 -10.77
N ARG A 82 -14.18 -9.78 -11.04
CA ARG A 82 -14.32 -10.36 -12.38
C ARG A 82 -15.43 -9.64 -13.16
N ILE A 83 -15.04 -8.60 -13.88
CA ILE A 83 -15.84 -8.07 -14.99
C ILE A 83 -15.61 -9.01 -16.18
N ALA A 84 -16.67 -9.64 -16.69
CA ALA A 84 -16.56 -10.45 -17.91
C ALA A 84 -16.04 -9.56 -19.05
N PRO A 85 -15.12 -10.03 -19.92
CA PRO A 85 -14.60 -9.22 -21.01
C PRO A 85 -15.70 -8.72 -21.97
N SER A 86 -16.84 -9.42 -22.03
CA SER A 86 -18.05 -8.99 -22.75
C SER A 86 -18.85 -7.88 -22.07
N ALA A 87 -18.66 -7.66 -20.78
CA ALA A 87 -19.27 -6.55 -20.03
C ALA A 87 -18.41 -5.28 -20.07
N ILE A 88 -17.21 -5.35 -20.65
CA ILE A 88 -16.36 -4.18 -20.90
C ILE A 88 -16.87 -3.53 -22.19
N ASN A 89 -17.76 -2.56 -22.04
CA ASN A 89 -18.22 -1.79 -23.18
C ASN A 89 -17.07 -0.93 -23.68
N ALA A 90 -16.77 -1.00 -24.98
CA ALA A 90 -15.74 -0.16 -25.57
C ALA A 90 -16.15 1.30 -25.38
N PRO A 91 -15.21 2.18 -25.00
CA PRO A 91 -15.53 3.59 -24.90
C PRO A 91 -16.00 4.11 -26.28
N PRO A 92 -16.88 5.13 -26.32
CA PRO A 92 -17.44 5.63 -27.57
C PRO A 92 -16.33 6.02 -28.57
N MET A 93 -16.62 5.89 -29.87
CA MET A 93 -15.70 6.23 -30.96
C MET A 93 -15.39 7.74 -30.98
N ASN A 94 -14.44 8.16 -30.13
CA ASN A 94 -13.91 9.52 -29.88
C ASN A 94 -13.63 9.78 -28.39
N PHE A 95 -13.75 8.79 -27.51
CA PHE A 95 -13.48 8.94 -26.09
C PHE A 95 -11.98 9.14 -25.83
N VAL A 96 -11.62 10.38 -25.50
CA VAL A 96 -10.31 10.70 -24.95
C VAL A 96 -10.43 10.58 -23.43
N PRO A 97 -9.71 9.65 -22.78
CA PRO A 97 -9.78 9.52 -21.33
C PRO A 97 -9.33 10.83 -20.67
N PRO A 98 -10.01 11.27 -19.59
CA PRO A 98 -9.53 12.39 -18.80
C PRO A 98 -8.14 12.04 -18.23
N SER A 99 -7.23 13.01 -18.15
CA SER A 99 -5.85 12.84 -17.67
C SER A 99 -5.80 12.50 -16.16
N LEU A 100 -6.20 11.28 -15.79
CA LEU A 100 -6.22 10.86 -14.40
C LEU A 100 -4.80 10.51 -13.92
N GLY A 101 -4.34 11.34 -12.99
CA GLY A 101 -2.95 11.42 -12.51
C GLY A 101 -2.46 12.86 -12.47
N VAL A 102 -3.17 13.77 -13.16
CA VAL A 102 -2.60 15.07 -13.52
C VAL A 102 -3.55 16.29 -13.43
N GLY A 103 -3.61 16.98 -12.28
CA GLY A 103 -3.86 18.43 -12.13
C GLY A 103 -5.27 18.98 -12.36
N LEU A 104 -5.95 19.43 -11.31
CA LEU A 104 -7.18 20.22 -11.43
C LEU A 104 -6.88 21.73 -11.50
N SER A 105 -7.18 22.37 -12.63
CA SER A 105 -7.72 23.74 -12.77
C SER A 105 -7.97 23.99 -14.27
N SER A 106 -9.18 24.09 -14.80
CA SER A 106 -10.27 24.96 -14.36
C SER A 106 -11.59 24.44 -14.92
N ALA A 107 -12.55 24.10 -14.06
CA ALA A 107 -13.94 24.29 -14.45
C ALA A 107 -14.16 25.80 -14.61
N ALA A 108 -14.91 26.21 -15.64
CA ALA A 108 -15.32 27.58 -15.95
C ALA A 108 -14.23 28.56 -16.45
N SER A 109 -14.05 28.60 -17.78
CA SER A 109 -13.98 29.87 -18.54
C SER A 109 -14.02 29.53 -20.03
N GLU A 110 -15.20 29.13 -20.50
CA GLU A 110 -15.64 29.67 -21.78
C GLU A 110 -15.70 31.18 -21.61
N GLN A 111 -15.26 31.90 -22.64
CA GLN A 111 -15.31 33.36 -22.81
C GLN A 111 -13.99 34.11 -22.57
N ASP A 112 -13.43 34.50 -23.72
CA ASP A 112 -12.60 35.67 -23.98
C ASP A 112 -11.20 35.76 -23.38
N SER A 113 -10.18 35.66 -24.23
CA SER A 113 -9.62 36.87 -24.86
C SER A 113 -8.24 36.62 -25.48
N SER A 114 -8.12 37.16 -26.68
CA SER A 114 -6.90 37.47 -27.40
C SER A 114 -5.92 38.33 -26.59
N THR A 115 -4.80 37.77 -26.09
CA THR A 115 -3.55 38.52 -25.92
C THR A 115 -2.36 37.55 -25.93
N ALA A 116 -1.81 37.32 -27.13
CA ALA A 116 -0.66 36.46 -27.37
C ALA A 116 0.61 37.10 -26.81
N GLY A 117 1.30 36.43 -25.87
CA GLY A 117 2.69 36.74 -25.59
C GLY A 117 3.23 36.38 -24.19
N HIS A 118 2.39 36.31 -23.16
CA HIS A 118 2.91 36.18 -21.77
C HIS A 118 2.21 35.13 -20.89
N GLN A 119 1.31 34.30 -21.46
CA GLN A 119 0.46 33.36 -20.70
C GLN A 119 0.88 31.88 -20.78
N THR A 120 1.96 31.54 -21.50
CA THR A 120 2.34 30.15 -21.78
C THR A 120 2.79 29.38 -20.54
N ASP A 121 3.46 30.01 -19.58
CA ASP A 121 3.96 29.35 -18.36
C ASP A 121 2.85 29.06 -17.32
N LEU A 122 1.84 29.92 -17.23
CA LEU A 122 0.74 29.74 -16.25
C LEU A 122 -0.22 28.62 -16.66
N ASN A 123 -0.45 28.45 -17.98
CA ASN A 123 -1.28 27.37 -18.50
C ASN A 123 -0.62 25.99 -18.32
N ARG A 124 0.72 25.93 -18.32
CA ARG A 124 1.46 24.68 -18.15
C ARG A 124 1.37 24.12 -16.73
N ARG A 125 1.22 25.00 -15.72
CA ARG A 125 1.02 24.61 -14.31
C ARG A 125 -0.42 24.16 -14.02
N ARG A 126 -1.41 24.74 -14.69
CA ARG A 126 -2.84 24.39 -14.51
C ARG A 126 -3.16 22.98 -14.99
N ASN A 127 -2.48 22.51 -16.02
CA ASN A 127 -2.69 21.18 -16.61
C ASN A 127 -1.69 20.14 -16.08
N ARG A 128 -0.94 20.46 -15.02
CA ARG A 128 0.18 19.65 -14.53
C ARG A 128 -0.19 18.84 -13.33
N GLY A 129 0.39 17.66 -13.25
CA GLY A 129 -0.17 16.62 -12.44
C GLY A 129 0.33 16.48 -11.05
N LEU A 130 -0.39 15.77 -10.19
CA LEU A 130 0.15 15.44 -8.87
C LEU A 130 1.41 14.57 -9.04
N GLN A 131 1.43 13.67 -10.01
CA GLN A 131 2.61 12.87 -10.33
C GLN A 131 3.74 13.71 -10.92
N GLU A 132 3.41 14.63 -11.83
CA GLU A 132 4.39 15.51 -12.48
C GLU A 132 4.97 16.53 -11.50
N GLU A 133 4.14 17.08 -10.61
CA GLU A 133 4.56 18.00 -9.54
C GLU A 133 5.45 17.28 -8.52
N ARG A 134 5.15 16.01 -8.20
CA ARG A 134 6.02 15.19 -7.35
C ARG A 134 7.37 14.92 -8.03
N ALA A 135 7.35 14.57 -9.31
CA ALA A 135 8.58 14.35 -10.08
C ALA A 135 9.42 15.62 -10.16
N GLU A 136 8.80 16.77 -10.43
CA GLU A 136 9.44 18.08 -10.49
C GLU A 136 10.02 18.48 -9.13
N ARG A 137 9.25 18.33 -8.04
CA ARG A 137 9.73 18.61 -6.67
C ARG A 137 10.95 17.76 -6.31
N ASN A 138 10.91 16.47 -6.64
CA ASN A 138 12.04 15.56 -6.38
C ASN A 138 13.26 15.95 -7.22
N ALA A 139 13.07 16.36 -8.47
CA ALA A 139 14.16 16.85 -9.31
C ALA A 139 14.80 18.12 -8.73
N TRP A 140 14.01 19.09 -8.27
CA TRP A 140 14.51 20.31 -7.63
C TRP A 140 15.25 20.02 -6.33
N ASN A 141 14.74 19.10 -5.50
CA ASN A 141 15.43 18.65 -4.30
C ASN A 141 16.78 17.99 -4.63
N GLY A 142 16.83 17.17 -5.68
CA GLY A 142 18.08 16.56 -6.15
C GLY A 142 19.09 17.58 -6.66
N ILE A 143 18.65 18.62 -7.39
CA ILE A 143 19.51 19.71 -7.85
C ILE A 143 20.07 20.51 -6.67
N LEU A 144 19.23 20.83 -5.69
CA LEU A 144 19.65 21.59 -4.50
C LEU A 144 20.70 20.81 -3.69
N ASP A 145 20.49 19.51 -3.49
CA ASP A 145 21.45 18.65 -2.80
C ASP A 145 22.78 18.57 -3.57
N ALA A 146 22.73 18.40 -4.90
CA ALA A 146 23.93 18.40 -5.74
C ALA A 146 24.72 19.73 -5.64
N LEU A 147 24.04 20.87 -5.67
CA LEU A 147 24.66 22.19 -5.52
C LEU A 147 25.22 22.41 -4.10
N ALA A 148 24.54 21.91 -3.07
CA ALA A 148 25.03 21.96 -1.70
C ALA A 148 26.33 21.16 -1.54
N ARG A 149 26.42 19.97 -2.14
CA ARG A 149 27.65 19.17 -2.18
C ARG A 149 28.80 19.90 -2.88
N ILE A 150 28.55 20.51 -4.04
CA ILE A 150 29.58 21.29 -4.76
C ILE A 150 30.06 22.48 -3.93
N LYS A 151 29.14 23.18 -3.25
CA LYS A 151 29.50 24.30 -2.38
C LYS A 151 30.36 23.88 -1.19
N ALA A 152 30.05 22.73 -0.58
CA ALA A 152 30.84 22.19 0.53
C ALA A 152 32.28 21.86 0.07
N LEU A 153 32.42 21.13 -1.04
CA LEU A 153 33.73 20.78 -1.61
C LEU A 153 34.57 22.02 -1.93
N ARG A 154 33.96 23.06 -2.50
CA ARG A 154 34.67 24.30 -2.82
C ARG A 154 35.05 25.11 -1.58
N GLY A 155 34.27 25.00 -0.51
CA GLY A 155 34.60 25.59 0.79
C GLY A 155 35.82 24.91 1.41
N GLU A 156 35.91 23.59 1.31
CA GLU A 156 37.08 22.81 1.75
C GLU A 156 38.32 23.13 0.93
N GLU A 157 38.19 23.25 -0.40
CA GLU A 157 39.29 23.63 -1.30
C GLU A 157 39.85 25.02 -0.95
N MET A 158 38.98 26.02 -0.74
CA MET A 158 39.41 27.35 -0.32
C MET A 158 40.00 27.38 1.11
N ALA A 159 39.55 26.48 2.00
CA ALA A 159 40.11 26.36 3.34
C ALA A 159 41.49 25.66 3.35
N MET A 160 41.75 24.76 2.39
CA MET A 160 43.07 24.16 2.20
C MET A 160 44.07 25.11 1.55
N ASP A 161 43.64 25.93 0.59
CA ASP A 161 44.51 26.91 -0.08
C ASP A 161 44.87 28.13 0.78
N SER A 162 44.21 28.31 1.93
CA SER A 162 44.43 29.43 2.86
C SER A 162 45.18 29.06 4.15
N ALA A 163 45.65 27.81 4.26
CA ALA A 163 46.48 27.29 5.34
C ALA A 163 47.93 27.06 4.88
#